data_AF-T1B2I7-F1
#
_entry.id   AF-T1B2I7-F1
#
_cell.length_a   1.000
_cell.length_b   1.000
_cell.length_c   1.000
_cell.angle_alpha   90.00
_cell.angle_beta   90.00
_cell.angle_gamma   90.00
#
_symmetry.space_group_name_H-M   'P 1'
#
loop_
_entity.id
_entity.type
_entity.pdbx_description
1 polymer ?
#
loop_
_entity_poly.entity_id
_entity_poly.type
_entity_poly.pdbx_seq_one_letter_code
_entity_poly.pdbx_strand_id
1 'polypeptide(L)'
;MQLEIAIPLLILLAVVAGIVGALTGLGGGVVVIPTLVLLFGVPVPDAIGVGAVTILASSSAAGAAYVREHLSDLRIGMFLEIATVPGALIGASTTVLLTHASLGSILLIALGVVLLLIVPGTISRRHIELPEDVQPDARSRRLGLNGQYHDQVLDREVS
;
A
#
# COMPACT_ATOMS: atom_id res chain seq x y z
N MET A 1 -9.90 31.25 16.59
CA MET A 1 -10.04 31.61 15.15
C MET A 1 -9.20 30.72 14.22
N GLN A 2 -7.93 30.42 14.51
CA GLN A 2 -7.13 29.51 13.66
C GLN A 2 -7.58 28.04 13.71
N LEU A 3 -8.00 27.53 14.88
CA LEU A 3 -8.51 26.15 15.03
C LEU A 3 -9.85 25.89 14.31
N GLU A 4 -10.72 26.90 14.25
CA GLU A 4 -12.04 26.83 13.61
C GLU A 4 -11.95 26.54 12.09
N ILE A 5 -10.88 27.01 11.44
CA ILE A 5 -10.63 26.79 10.00
C ILE A 5 -9.79 25.52 9.78
N ALA A 6 -8.89 25.21 10.72
CA ALA A 6 -8.02 24.05 10.62
C ALA A 6 -8.79 22.72 10.68
N ILE A 7 -9.76 22.58 11.60
CA ILE A 7 -10.54 21.35 11.77
C ILE A 7 -11.31 20.94 10.50
N PRO A 8 -12.14 21.82 9.88
CA PRO A 8 -12.87 21.44 8.67
C PRO A 8 -11.94 21.13 7.50
N LEU A 9 -10.81 21.85 7.40
CA LEU A 9 -9.79 21.57 6.37
C LEU A 9 -9.14 20.20 6.57
N LEU A 10 -8.83 19.81 7.80
CA LEU A 10 -8.27 18.49 8.12
C LEU A 10 -9.27 17.36 7.86
N ILE A 11 -10.56 17.58 8.14
CA ILE A 11 -11.62 16.63 7.80
C ILE A 11 -11.70 16.45 6.28
N LEU A 12 -11.72 17.55 5.52
CA LEU A 12 -11.73 17.50 4.07
C LEU A 12 -10.50 16.76 3.54
N LEU A 13 -9.32 17.06 4.08
CA LEU A 13 -8.08 16.36 3.75
C LEU A 13 -8.18 14.85 4.01
N ALA A 14 -8.73 14.44 5.16
CA ALA A 14 -8.89 13.04 5.49
C ALA A 14 -9.83 12.31 4.51
N VAL A 15 -10.92 12.96 4.09
CA VAL A 15 -11.85 12.42 3.09
C VAL A 15 -11.15 12.26 1.73
N VAL A 16 -10.48 13.31 1.25
CA VAL A 16 -9.76 13.28 -0.03
C VAL A 16 -8.66 12.23 0.00
N ALA A 17 -7.87 12.18 1.07
CA ALA A 17 -6.83 11.18 1.25
C ALA A 17 -7.40 9.76 1.32
N GLY A 18 -8.54 9.55 1.97
CA GLY A 18 -9.23 8.25 2.01
C GLY A 18 -9.69 7.80 0.62
N ILE A 19 -10.30 8.70 -0.16
CA ILE A 19 -10.75 8.41 -1.53
C ILE A 19 -9.55 8.06 -2.42
N VAL A 20 -8.53 8.92 -2.45
CA VAL A 20 -7.31 8.69 -3.24
C VAL A 20 -6.62 7.41 -2.77
N GLY A 21 -6.57 7.19 -1.47
CA GLY A 21 -6.00 5.99 -0.85
C GLY A 21 -6.70 4.70 -1.26
N ALA A 22 -8.04 4.70 -1.28
CA ALA A 22 -8.84 3.56 -1.70
C ALA A 22 -8.71 3.28 -3.20
N LEU A 23 -8.70 4.32 -4.04
CA LEU A 23 -8.55 4.20 -5.50
C LEU A 23 -7.17 3.72 -5.91
N THR A 24 -6.12 4.18 -5.23
CA THR A 24 -4.73 3.82 -5.55
C THR A 24 -4.24 2.57 -4.82
N GLY A 25 -4.93 2.13 -3.77
CA GLY A 25 -4.50 1.04 -2.89
C GLY A 25 -3.32 1.38 -1.98
N LEU A 26 -2.89 2.65 -1.91
CA LEU A 26 -1.72 3.10 -1.14
C LEU A 26 -2.05 3.56 0.30
N GLY A 27 -3.34 3.64 0.68
CA GLY A 27 -3.76 3.96 2.04
C GLY A 27 -3.75 5.45 2.44
N GLY A 28 -3.80 6.38 1.48
CA GLY A 28 -4.05 7.81 1.73
C GLY A 28 -2.91 8.60 2.42
N GLY A 29 -1.95 7.91 3.05
CA GLY A 29 -0.77 8.53 3.66
C GLY A 29 0.09 9.31 2.67
N VAL A 30 0.06 8.92 1.38
CA VAL A 30 0.74 9.64 0.28
C VAL A 30 0.23 11.07 0.12
N VAL A 31 -1.01 11.35 0.54
CA VAL A 31 -1.63 12.68 0.52
C VAL A 31 -1.48 13.36 1.88
N VAL A 32 -1.75 12.64 2.98
CA VAL A 32 -1.74 13.21 4.34
C VAL A 32 -0.36 13.69 4.75
N ILE A 33 0.68 12.89 4.57
CA ILE A 33 2.05 13.22 5.03
C ILE A 33 2.57 14.53 4.41
N PRO A 34 2.61 14.70 3.07
CA PRO A 34 3.10 15.94 2.49
C PRO A 34 2.21 17.13 2.84
N THR A 35 0.90 16.95 2.99
CA THR A 35 0.01 18.04 3.38
C THR A 35 0.31 18.52 4.80
N LEU A 36 0.50 17.60 5.75
CA LEU A 36 0.83 17.95 7.13
C LEU A 36 2.20 18.65 7.22
N VAL A 37 3.20 18.16 6.50
CA VAL A 37 4.55 18.74 6.53
C VAL A 37 4.60 20.10 5.82
N LEU A 38 4.09 20.19 4.59
CA LEU A 38 4.26 21.37 3.74
C LEU A 38 3.25 22.48 4.07
N LEU A 39 2.02 22.12 4.42
CA LEU A 39 0.92 23.08 4.60
C LEU A 39 0.72 23.47 6.05
N PHE A 40 0.88 22.51 6.97
CA PHE A 40 0.67 22.72 8.41
C PHE A 40 1.99 22.81 9.21
N GLY A 41 3.14 22.59 8.57
CA GLY A 41 4.44 22.68 9.23
C GLY A 41 4.66 21.64 10.33
N VAL A 42 3.92 20.52 10.28
CA VAL A 42 4.03 19.45 11.27
C VAL A 42 5.41 18.80 11.14
N PRO A 43 6.13 18.55 12.26
CA PRO A 43 7.39 17.83 12.22
C PRO A 43 7.25 16.49 11.51
N VAL A 44 8.24 16.15 10.68
CA VAL A 44 8.22 14.93 9.85
C VAL A 44 7.94 13.65 10.67
N PRO A 45 8.54 13.42 11.85
CA PRO A 45 8.25 12.22 12.64
C PRO A 45 6.77 12.10 13.04
N ASP A 46 6.14 13.22 13.41
CA ASP A 46 4.73 13.25 13.82
C ASP A 46 3.82 13.02 12.61
N ALA A 47 4.13 13.66 11.47
CA ALA A 47 3.40 13.48 10.23
C ALA A 47 3.46 12.01 9.72
N ILE A 48 4.60 11.34 9.86
CA ILE A 48 4.74 9.91 9.54
C ILE A 48 3.86 9.05 10.46
N GLY A 49 3.82 9.35 11.76
CA GLY A 49 2.94 8.66 12.70
C GLY A 49 1.46 8.77 12.32
N VAL A 50 1.00 9.98 11.99
CA VAL A 50 -0.38 10.22 11.52
C VAL A 50 -0.64 9.52 10.18
N GLY A 51 0.34 9.54 9.26
CA GLY A 51 0.26 8.85 7.98
C GLY A 51 0.09 7.33 8.13
N ALA A 52 0.82 6.70 9.05
CA ALA A 52 0.70 5.27 9.33
C ALA A 52 -0.70 4.90 9.84
N VAL A 53 -1.26 5.68 10.77
CA VAL A 53 -2.64 5.48 11.26
C VAL A 53 -3.66 5.65 10.12
N THR A 54 -3.45 6.64 9.25
CA THR A 54 -4.30 6.87 8.08
C THR A 54 -4.27 5.68 7.11
N ILE A 55 -3.09 5.14 6.83
CA ILE A 55 -2.91 3.95 5.99
C ILE A 55 -3.61 2.75 6.59
N LEU A 56 -3.43 2.50 7.88
CA LEU A 56 -4.11 1.41 8.57
C LEU A 56 -5.63 1.55 8.46
N ALA A 57 -6.18 2.72 8.81
CA ALA A 57 -7.62 2.94 8.79
C ALA A 57 -8.23 2.80 7.38
N SER A 58 -7.62 3.44 6.39
CA SER A 58 -8.14 3.44 5.01
C SER A 58 -7.98 2.09 4.32
N SER A 59 -6.84 1.42 4.48
CA SER A 59 -6.62 0.09 3.91
C SER A 59 -7.52 -0.97 4.56
N SER A 60 -7.75 -0.92 5.87
CA SER A 60 -8.70 -1.83 6.52
C SER A 60 -10.14 -1.57 6.08
N ALA A 61 -10.54 -0.31 5.91
CA ALA A 61 -11.88 0.03 5.40
C ALA A 61 -12.11 -0.48 3.97
N ALA A 62 -11.16 -0.21 3.06
CA ALA A 62 -11.22 -0.69 1.68
C ALA A 62 -11.14 -2.23 1.61
N GLY A 63 -10.23 -2.84 2.35
CA GLY A 63 -10.09 -4.30 2.40
C GLY A 63 -11.35 -5.00 2.92
N ALA A 64 -11.99 -4.45 3.97
CA ALA A 64 -13.24 -5.00 4.48
C ALA A 64 -14.37 -4.95 3.45
N ALA A 65 -14.44 -3.89 2.64
CA ALA A 65 -15.40 -3.78 1.54
C ALA A 65 -15.10 -4.83 0.45
N TYR A 66 -13.85 -4.95 0.01
CA TYR A 66 -13.47 -5.91 -1.04
C TYR A 66 -13.65 -7.37 -0.61
N VAL A 67 -13.41 -7.71 0.67
CA VAL A 67 -13.68 -9.04 1.21
C VAL A 67 -15.18 -9.33 1.25
N ARG A 68 -16.01 -8.35 1.65
CA ARG A 68 -17.48 -8.50 1.64
C ARG A 68 -18.04 -8.72 0.24
N GLU A 69 -17.45 -8.08 -0.76
CA GLU A 69 -17.83 -8.20 -2.17
C GLU A 69 -17.21 -9.42 -2.86
N HIS A 70 -16.47 -10.27 -2.15
CA HIS A 70 -15.80 -11.47 -2.68
C HIS A 70 -14.82 -11.16 -3.84
N LEU A 71 -14.29 -9.94 -3.88
CA LEU A 71 -13.30 -9.50 -4.88
C LEU A 71 -11.86 -9.80 -4.45
N SER A 72 -11.66 -10.32 -3.23
CA SER A 72 -10.34 -10.53 -2.62
C SER A 72 -10.07 -12.00 -2.35
N ASP A 73 -8.94 -12.51 -2.81
CA ASP A 73 -8.41 -13.80 -2.38
C ASP A 73 -7.76 -13.67 -1.00
N LEU A 74 -8.46 -14.14 0.03
CA LEU A 74 -8.00 -14.05 1.41
C LEU A 74 -6.75 -14.90 1.68
N ARG A 75 -6.52 -15.98 0.92
CA ARG A 75 -5.34 -16.83 1.08
C ARG A 75 -4.08 -16.11 0.60
N ILE A 76 -4.16 -15.44 -0.54
CA ILE A 76 -3.07 -14.59 -1.05
C ILE A 76 -2.85 -13.42 -0.10
N GLY A 77 -3.92 -12.77 0.36
CA GLY A 77 -3.86 -11.67 1.33
C GLY A 77 -3.12 -12.06 2.61
N MET A 78 -3.53 -13.16 3.26
CA MET A 78 -2.89 -13.65 4.48
C MET A 78 -1.44 -14.08 4.26
N PHE A 79 -1.12 -14.67 3.09
CA PHE A 79 0.26 -15.02 2.75
C PHE A 79 1.15 -13.78 2.65
N LEU A 80 0.66 -12.72 1.99
CA LEU A 80 1.37 -11.43 1.92
C LEU A 80 1.50 -10.79 3.30
N GLU A 81 0.47 -10.84 4.14
CA GLU A 81 0.49 -10.28 5.49
C GLU A 81 1.57 -10.96 6.37
N ILE A 82 1.59 -12.30 6.37
CA ILE A 82 2.59 -13.09 7.11
C ILE A 82 4.01 -12.83 6.59
N ALA A 83 4.20 -12.54 5.31
CA ALA A 83 5.51 -12.19 4.77
C ALA A 83 5.92 -10.74 5.10
N THR A 84 4.98 -9.80 5.05
CA THR A 84 5.24 -8.36 5.18
C THR A 84 5.43 -7.91 6.63
N VAL A 85 4.64 -8.41 7.58
CA VAL A 85 4.75 -8.06 9.01
C VAL A 85 6.15 -8.33 9.58
N PRO A 86 6.72 -9.55 9.51
CA PRO A 86 8.06 -9.80 10.01
C PRO A 86 9.12 -9.06 9.21
N GLY A 87 8.94 -8.90 7.89
CA GLY A 87 9.86 -8.09 7.07
C GLY A 87 9.93 -6.63 7.54
N ALA A 88 8.77 -6.02 7.83
CA ALA A 88 8.68 -4.67 8.36
C ALA A 88 9.30 -4.56 9.76
N LEU A 89 9.03 -5.52 10.65
CA LEU A 89 9.60 -5.55 12.00
C LEU A 89 11.13 -5.71 11.98
N ILE A 90 11.65 -6.61 11.15
CA ILE A 90 13.09 -6.81 10.97
C ILE A 90 13.72 -5.53 10.41
N GLY A 91 13.12 -4.93 9.39
CA GLY A 91 13.59 -3.66 8.80
C GLY A 91 13.64 -2.52 9.82
N ALA A 92 12.56 -2.33 10.58
CA ALA A 92 12.45 -1.31 11.62
C ALA A 92 13.38 -1.57 12.82
N SER A 93 13.64 -2.83 13.16
CA SER A 93 14.62 -3.16 14.20
C SER A 93 16.05 -2.92 13.73
N THR A 94 16.33 -3.19 12.46
CA THR A 94 17.66 -2.99 11.87
C THR A 94 18.07 -1.51 11.86
N THR A 95 17.12 -0.58 11.66
CA THR A 95 17.41 0.85 11.67
C THR A 95 17.86 1.36 13.04
N VAL A 96 17.49 0.69 14.15
CA VAL A 96 17.95 1.03 15.50
C VAL A 96 19.42 0.62 15.71
N LEU A 97 19.87 -0.43 15.03
CA LEU A 97 21.22 -0.99 15.16
C LEU A 97 22.26 -0.29 14.28
N LEU A 98 21.82 0.47 13.27
CA LEU A 98 22.68 1.13 12.29
C LEU A 98 23.02 2.57 12.69
N THR A 99 24.26 2.99 12.46
CA THR A 99 24.74 4.34 12.77
C THR A 99 24.04 5.40 11.91
N HIS A 100 23.58 6.49 12.51
CA HIS A 100 22.78 7.53 11.84
C HIS A 100 23.46 8.19 10.62
N ALA A 101 24.79 8.19 10.54
CA ALA A 101 25.52 8.85 9.47
C ALA A 101 25.30 8.24 8.06
N SER A 102 25.00 6.94 7.98
CA SER A 102 24.81 6.24 6.68
C SER A 102 23.38 5.75 6.44
N LEU A 103 22.50 5.81 7.45
CA LEU A 103 21.16 5.24 7.39
C LEU A 103 20.31 5.83 6.27
N GLY A 104 20.32 7.16 6.13
CA GLY A 104 19.54 7.86 5.10
C GLY A 104 19.93 7.42 3.69
N SER A 105 21.23 7.37 3.40
CA SER A 105 21.75 6.94 2.10
C SER A 105 21.44 5.48 1.82
N ILE A 106 21.58 4.59 2.81
CA ILE A 106 21.27 3.17 2.67
C ILE A 106 19.79 2.96 2.34
N LEU A 107 18.88 3.64 3.07
CA LEU A 107 17.43 3.55 2.82
C LEU A 107 17.07 4.08 1.43
N LEU A 108 17.65 5.20 1.00
CA LEU A 108 17.42 5.77 -0.33
C LEU A 108 17.90 4.84 -1.45
N ILE A 109 19.09 4.25 -1.29
CA ILE A 109 19.63 3.28 -2.25
C ILE A 109 18.76 2.02 -2.28
N ALA A 110 18.38 1.48 -1.12
CA ALA A 110 17.52 0.31 -1.04
C ALA A 110 16.16 0.56 -1.72
N LEU A 111 15.52 1.69 -1.44
CA LEU A 111 14.28 2.09 -2.10
C LEU A 111 14.47 2.25 -3.61
N GLY A 112 15.54 2.93 -4.04
CA GLY A 112 15.86 3.11 -5.45
C GLY A 112 16.05 1.79 -6.20
N VAL A 113 16.76 0.83 -5.58
CA VAL A 113 16.95 -0.52 -6.14
C VAL A 113 15.60 -1.25 -6.26
N VAL A 114 14.78 -1.24 -5.20
CA VAL A 114 13.46 -1.89 -5.23
C VAL A 114 12.58 -1.29 -6.34
N LEU A 115 12.52 0.03 -6.46
CA LEU A 115 11.76 0.69 -7.52
C LEU A 115 12.30 0.30 -8.91
N LEU A 116 13.62 0.28 -9.10
CA LEU A 116 14.23 -0.10 -10.37
C LEU A 116 13.92 -1.56 -10.75
N LEU A 117 13.87 -2.47 -9.77
CA LEU A 117 13.52 -3.88 -10.00
C LEU A 117 12.06 -4.07 -10.43
N ILE A 118 11.16 -3.19 -9.99
CA ILE A 118 9.73 -3.25 -10.33
C ILE A 118 9.47 -2.76 -11.76
N VAL A 119 10.20 -1.72 -12.20
CA VAL A 119 9.99 -1.02 -13.48
C VAL A 119 9.90 -1.96 -14.71
N PRO A 120 10.83 -2.91 -14.96
CA PRO A 120 10.76 -3.79 -16.12
C PRO A 120 9.50 -4.66 -16.11
N GLY A 121 9.12 -5.17 -14.94
CA GLY A 121 7.92 -5.98 -14.76
C GLY A 121 6.65 -5.18 -15.05
N THR A 122 6.58 -3.94 -14.57
CA THR A 122 5.46 -3.05 -14.86
C THR A 122 5.41 -2.67 -16.34
N ILE A 123 6.53 -2.32 -16.98
CA ILE A 123 6.58 -1.93 -18.41
C ILE A 123 6.16 -3.09 -19.31
N SER A 124 6.68 -4.28 -19.08
CA SER A 124 6.41 -5.45 -19.91
C SER A 124 4.93 -5.87 -19.89
N ARG A 125 4.22 -5.56 -18.80
CA ARG A 125 2.80 -5.91 -18.60
C ARG A 125 1.82 -4.80 -18.97
N ARG A 126 2.27 -3.64 -19.47
CA ARG A 126 1.39 -2.49 -19.77
C ARG A 126 0.36 -2.73 -20.87
N HIS A 127 0.56 -3.73 -21.72
CA HIS A 127 -0.31 -4.04 -22.86
C HIS A 127 -1.25 -5.22 -22.63
N ILE A 128 -1.27 -5.80 -21.42
CA ILE A 128 -2.14 -6.93 -21.07
C ILE A 128 -3.38 -6.35 -20.36
N GLU A 129 -4.44 -6.09 -21.12
CA GLU A 129 -5.68 -5.51 -20.60
C GLU A 129 -6.64 -6.58 -20.06
N LEU A 130 -6.57 -7.79 -20.61
CA LEU A 130 -7.30 -8.97 -20.15
C LEU A 130 -6.28 -10.10 -19.97
N PRO A 131 -6.03 -10.56 -18.72
CA PRO A 131 -5.22 -11.73 -18.50
C PRO A 131 -6.01 -12.97 -18.94
N GLU A 132 -5.95 -13.29 -20.23
CA GLU A 132 -6.44 -14.56 -20.75
C GLU A 132 -5.35 -15.62 -20.58
N ASP A 133 -5.68 -16.72 -19.89
CA ASP A 133 -4.82 -17.90 -19.69
C ASP A 133 -3.48 -17.66 -18.95
N VAL A 134 -3.48 -16.86 -17.88
CA VAL A 134 -2.32 -16.77 -16.98
C VAL A 134 -2.17 -18.09 -16.21
N GLN A 135 -1.38 -19.01 -16.76
CA GLN A 135 -1.13 -20.28 -16.08
C GLN A 135 -0.33 -20.05 -14.78
N PRO A 136 -0.79 -20.56 -13.63
CA PRO A 136 -0.08 -20.38 -12.37
C PRO A 136 1.31 -21.00 -12.42
N ASP A 137 2.35 -20.23 -12.08
CA ASP A 137 3.73 -20.71 -12.00
C ASP A 137 3.88 -21.88 -11.02
N ALA A 138 4.93 -22.70 -11.20
CA ALA A 138 5.18 -23.87 -10.35
C ALA A 138 5.26 -23.54 -8.85
N ARG A 139 5.76 -22.35 -8.49
CA ARG A 139 5.80 -21.88 -7.10
C ARG A 139 4.43 -21.49 -6.57
N SER A 140 3.62 -20.82 -7.40
CA SER A 140 2.23 -20.47 -7.07
C SER A 140 1.39 -21.73 -6.84
N ARG A 141 1.52 -22.75 -7.70
CA ARG A 141 0.83 -24.04 -7.52
C ARG A 141 1.26 -24.76 -6.25
N ARG A 142 2.57 -24.75 -5.93
CA ARG A 142 3.10 -25.40 -4.72
C ARG A 142 2.62 -24.75 -3.43
N LEU A 143 2.48 -23.42 -3.43
CA LEU A 143 1.99 -22.66 -2.28
C LEU A 143 0.46 -22.50 -2.29
N GLY A 144 -0.20 -22.91 -3.37
CA GLY A 144 -1.63 -22.73 -3.65
C GLY A 144 -2.04 -21.24 -3.66
N LEU A 145 -1.21 -20.39 -4.26
CA LEU A 145 -1.44 -18.94 -4.42
C LEU A 145 -2.12 -18.61 -5.76
N ASN A 146 -2.83 -19.58 -6.34
CA ASN A 146 -3.69 -19.38 -7.50
C ASN A 146 -5.04 -18.88 -7.01
N GLY A 147 -5.31 -17.59 -7.22
CA GLY A 147 -6.58 -16.96 -6.86
C GLY A 147 -7.55 -16.96 -8.02
N GLN A 148 -8.84 -17.04 -7.70
CA GLN A 148 -9.93 -16.90 -8.65
C GLN A 148 -10.90 -15.86 -8.11
N TYR A 149 -11.38 -14.98 -8.98
CA TYR A 149 -12.43 -14.04 -8.63
C TYR A 149 -13.50 -14.03 -9.71
N HIS A 150 -14.73 -13.79 -9.27
CA HIS A 150 -15.87 -13.69 -10.17
C HIS A 150 -15.92 -12.30 -10.80
N ASP A 151 -15.78 -12.23 -12.12
CA ASP A 151 -15.94 -10.99 -12.87
C ASP A 151 -17.44 -10.77 -13.18
N GLN A 152 -18.03 -9.76 -12.53
CA GLN A 152 -19.46 -9.44 -12.68
C GLN A 152 -19.84 -8.92 -14.07
N VAL A 153 -18.87 -8.40 -14.84
CA VAL A 153 -19.11 -7.87 -16.19
C VAL A 153 -19.01 -9.01 -17.22
N LEU A 154 -18.08 -9.94 -17.02
CA LEU A 154 -17.86 -11.08 -17.91
C LEU A 154 -18.67 -12.33 -17.53
N ASP A 155 -19.33 -12.33 -16.37
CA ASP A 155 -20.08 -13.45 -15.78
C ASP A 155 -19.28 -14.77 -15.79
N ARG A 156 -17.98 -14.68 -15.48
CA ARG A 156 -17.06 -15.84 -15.43
C ARG A 156 -16.06 -15.72 -14.29
N GLU A 157 -15.60 -16.86 -13.81
CA GLU A 157 -14.45 -16.93 -12.90
C GLU A 157 -13.17 -16.67 -13.68
N VAL A 158 -12.37 -15.70 -13.24
CA VAL A 158 -11.06 -15.36 -13.82
C VAL A 158 -9.98 -15.85 -12.85
N SER A 159 -9.02 -16.63 -13.36
CA SER A 159 -7.95 -17.29 -12.60
C SER A 159 -6.56 -16.79 -12.95
#